data_AF-A0A1B7MX16-F1
#
_entry.id   AF-A0A1B7MX16-F1
#
_cell.length_a   1.000
_cell.length_b   1.000
_cell.length_c   1.000
_cell.angle_alpha   90.00
_cell.angle_beta   90.00
_cell.angle_gamma   90.00
#
_symmetry.space_group_name_H-M   'P 1'
#
loop_
_entity.id
_entity.type
_entity.pdbx_description
1 polymer ?
#
loop_
_entity_poly.entity_id
_entity_poly.type
_entity_poly.pdbx_seq_one_letter_code
_entity_poly.pdbx_strand_id
1 'polypeptide(L)'
;MVDFPVSGIYRIRFGSYTATILDGENWELQCVNQGSTVTCIMKDLEGQGYLGIKYRAGNQAVERLPDPQSWILRQTDEGITIGQIWQGSIEYFWSLRLDDDKAIRFDRESMGWVFERAPY
;
A
#
# COMPACT_ATOMS: atom_id res chain seq x y z
N MET A 1 4.88 9.04 -17.96
CA MET A 1 3.76 8.13 -17.62
C MET A 1 4.32 7.17 -16.59
N VAL A 2 3.71 7.05 -15.41
CA VAL A 2 4.17 6.10 -14.38
C VAL A 2 3.49 4.78 -14.65
N ASP A 3 4.26 3.71 -14.87
CA ASP A 3 3.70 2.38 -15.06
C ASP A 3 3.23 1.83 -13.71
N PHE A 4 2.00 1.29 -13.67
CA PHE A 4 1.53 0.58 -12.48
C PHE A 4 2.41 -0.64 -12.19
N PRO A 5 2.64 -1.00 -10.92
CA PRO A 5 3.36 -2.21 -10.59
C PRO A 5 2.60 -3.44 -11.13
N VAL A 6 3.34 -4.31 -11.80
CA VAL A 6 2.91 -5.69 -12.10
C VAL A 6 3.31 -6.61 -10.97
N SER A 7 2.79 -7.84 -10.92
CA SER A 7 3.20 -8.81 -9.90
C SER A 7 4.73 -9.02 -9.85
N GLY A 8 5.30 -9.06 -8.65
CA GLY A 8 6.75 -9.12 -8.43
C GLY A 8 7.16 -8.62 -7.06
N ILE A 9 8.46 -8.47 -6.82
CA ILE A 9 9.01 -7.99 -5.55
C ILE A 9 9.33 -6.50 -5.65
N TYR A 10 8.81 -5.70 -4.71
CA TYR A 10 8.96 -4.25 -4.71
C TYR A 10 9.32 -3.70 -3.35
N ARG A 11 10.15 -2.65 -3.37
CA ARG A 11 10.29 -1.71 -2.26
C ARG A 11 9.26 -0.60 -2.43
N ILE A 12 8.52 -0.30 -1.37
CA ILE A 12 7.45 0.73 -1.35
C ILE A 12 7.93 1.94 -0.55
N ARG A 13 7.84 3.14 -1.12
CA ARG A 13 8.42 4.37 -0.56
C ARG A 13 7.51 5.59 -0.73
N PHE A 14 7.74 6.60 0.11
CA PHE A 14 7.19 7.95 -0.02
C PHE A 14 8.33 8.98 0.13
N GLY A 15 8.71 9.71 -0.93
CA GLY A 15 9.89 10.59 -0.89
C GLY A 15 11.18 9.85 -0.50
N SER A 16 11.96 10.38 0.44
CA SER A 16 13.12 9.67 1.03
C SER A 16 12.74 8.64 2.10
N TYR A 17 11.47 8.62 2.51
CA TYR A 17 10.95 7.63 3.44
C TYR A 17 10.75 6.31 2.70
N THR A 18 11.55 5.31 3.03
CA THR A 18 11.13 3.93 2.74
C THR A 18 10.08 3.59 3.78
N ALA A 19 9.04 2.83 3.42
CA ALA A 19 8.14 2.27 4.41
C ALA A 19 8.89 1.24 5.28
N THR A 20 9.81 1.72 6.11
CA THR A 20 10.54 0.97 7.14
C THR A 20 9.61 0.57 8.30
N ILE A 21 8.32 0.91 8.18
CA ILE A 21 7.22 0.70 9.13
C ILE A 21 7.14 -0.76 9.61
N LEU A 22 7.77 -1.70 8.91
CA LEU A 22 7.66 -3.13 9.16
C LEU A 22 9.00 -3.88 9.01
N ASP A 23 10.17 -3.40 9.44
CA ASP A 23 11.44 -4.19 9.47
C ASP A 23 11.82 -4.98 8.17
N GLY A 24 11.19 -4.66 7.04
CA GLY A 24 11.19 -5.45 5.82
C GLY A 24 11.10 -4.50 4.64
N GLU A 25 12.16 -4.48 3.84
CA GLU A 25 12.34 -3.48 2.80
C GLU A 25 11.58 -3.81 1.51
N ASN A 26 11.12 -5.06 1.35
CA ASN A 26 10.55 -5.56 0.10
C ASN A 26 9.27 -6.37 0.36
N TRP A 27 8.32 -6.24 -0.55
CA TRP A 27 7.01 -6.91 -0.53
C TRP A 27 6.78 -7.64 -1.85
N GLU A 28 6.25 -8.86 -1.77
CA GLU A 28 5.74 -9.57 -2.94
C GLU A 28 4.34 -9.03 -3.27
N LEU A 29 4.22 -8.36 -4.40
CA LEU A 29 2.96 -7.88 -4.95
C LEU A 29 2.36 -8.94 -5.87
N GLN A 30 1.08 -9.25 -5.63
CA GLN A 30 0.25 -10.06 -6.51
C GLN A 30 -0.88 -9.18 -7.05
N CYS A 31 -0.73 -8.70 -8.28
CA CYS A 31 -1.57 -7.66 -8.85
C CYS A 31 -2.44 -8.15 -10.01
N VAL A 32 -3.68 -7.64 -10.07
CA VAL A 32 -4.64 -7.81 -11.15
C VAL A 32 -4.98 -6.43 -11.71
N ASN A 33 -4.67 -6.21 -12.98
CA ASN A 33 -4.98 -4.96 -13.66
C ASN A 33 -6.42 -4.99 -14.19
N GLN A 34 -7.20 -3.95 -13.88
CA GLN A 34 -8.59 -3.77 -14.28
C GLN A 34 -8.78 -2.42 -14.99
N GLY A 35 -7.91 -2.10 -15.96
CA GLY A 35 -7.98 -0.86 -16.73
C GLY A 35 -7.24 0.28 -16.04
N SER A 36 -7.97 1.23 -15.45
CA SER A 36 -7.38 2.41 -14.77
C SER A 36 -7.02 2.16 -13.30
N THR A 37 -7.36 0.98 -12.77
CA THR A 37 -7.07 0.58 -11.39
C THR A 37 -6.34 -0.75 -11.39
N VAL A 38 -5.39 -0.91 -10.47
CA VAL A 38 -4.72 -2.19 -10.21
C VAL A 38 -5.04 -2.62 -8.80
N THR A 39 -5.59 -3.83 -8.64
CA THR A 39 -5.78 -4.41 -7.31
C THR A 39 -4.60 -5.31 -6.98
N CYS A 40 -3.95 -5.11 -5.84
CA CYS A 40 -2.82 -5.92 -5.39
C CYS A 40 -3.06 -6.49 -3.99
N ILE A 41 -2.54 -7.69 -3.77
CA ILE A 41 -2.23 -8.21 -2.43
C ILE A 41 -0.73 -8.02 -2.21
N MET A 42 -0.33 -7.58 -1.03
CA MET A 42 1.07 -7.35 -0.68
C MET A 42 1.47 -8.32 0.42
N LYS A 43 2.40 -9.23 0.12
CA LYS A 43 2.82 -10.32 0.99
C LYS A 43 4.25 -10.11 1.46
N ASP A 44 4.50 -10.43 2.72
CA ASP A 44 5.83 -10.44 3.30
C ASP A 44 6.68 -11.59 2.74
N LEU A 45 7.93 -11.31 2.38
CA LEU A 45 8.83 -12.28 1.75
C LEU A 45 9.25 -13.41 2.70
N GLU A 46 9.31 -13.17 4.00
CA GLU A 46 9.65 -14.17 5.01
C GLU A 46 8.44 -15.00 5.43
N GLY A 47 7.26 -14.74 4.85
CA GLY A 47 6.03 -15.45 5.17
C GLY A 47 5.40 -14.99 6.49
N GLN A 48 5.77 -13.81 7.00
CA GLN A 48 5.21 -13.27 8.26
C GLN A 48 3.78 -12.75 8.13
N GLY A 49 3.23 -12.67 6.90
CA GLY A 49 1.84 -12.29 6.65
C GLY A 49 1.69 -11.39 5.44
N TYR A 50 0.65 -10.56 5.48
CA TYR A 50 0.25 -9.64 4.43
C TYR A 50 0.15 -8.22 4.99
N LEU A 51 0.40 -7.23 4.14
CA LEU A 51 0.16 -5.84 4.48
C LEU A 51 -1.35 -5.62 4.63
N GLY A 52 -1.78 -5.10 5.77
CA GLY A 52 -3.19 -4.88 6.04
C GLY A 52 -3.45 -3.92 7.20
N ILE A 53 -4.74 -3.71 7.47
CA ILE A 53 -5.22 -3.00 8.66
C ILE A 53 -6.11 -3.91 9.50
N LYS A 54 -5.83 -3.97 10.81
CA LYS A 54 -6.55 -4.87 11.73
C LYS A 54 -7.95 -4.35 12.08
N TYR A 55 -8.06 -3.05 12.32
CA TYR A 55 -9.33 -2.39 12.64
C TYR A 55 -9.64 -1.36 11.57
N ARG A 56 -10.92 -1.23 11.20
CA ARG A 56 -11.38 -0.32 10.13
C ARG A 56 -12.11 0.89 10.72
N ALA A 57 -11.52 1.52 11.74
CA ALA A 57 -12.09 2.67 12.46
C ALA A 57 -11.03 3.74 12.73
N GLY A 58 -11.27 4.98 12.29
CA GLY A 58 -10.34 6.10 12.49
C GLY A 58 -8.96 5.90 11.87
N ASN A 59 -7.97 6.63 12.36
CA ASN A 59 -6.58 6.51 11.93
C ASN A 59 -5.98 5.20 12.44
N GLN A 60 -5.55 4.34 11.52
CA GLN A 60 -5.04 3.01 11.86
C GLN A 60 -3.68 2.79 11.22
N ALA A 61 -2.81 2.09 11.96
CA ALA A 61 -1.53 1.66 11.48
C ALA A 61 -1.70 0.58 10.40
N VAL A 62 -0.82 0.62 9.40
CA VAL A 62 -0.62 -0.52 8.51
C VAL A 62 0.33 -1.49 9.19
N GLU A 63 -0.02 -2.77 9.20
CA GLU A 63 0.73 -3.82 9.89
C GLU A 63 0.69 -5.14 9.13
N ARG A 64 1.47 -6.13 9.61
CA ARG A 64 1.44 -7.50 9.10
C ARG A 64 0.25 -8.24 9.70
N LEU A 65 -0.59 -8.79 8.84
CA LEU A 65 -1.76 -9.59 9.22
C LEU A 65 -1.68 -10.99 8.63
N PRO A 66 -2.27 -12.00 9.30
CA PRO A 66 -2.30 -13.36 8.79
C PRO A 66 -3.14 -13.51 7.52
N ASP A 67 -4.21 -12.71 7.39
CA ASP A 67 -5.15 -12.80 6.27
C ASP A 67 -4.82 -11.78 5.18
N PRO A 68 -4.90 -12.19 3.88
CA PRO A 68 -4.65 -11.29 2.77
C PRO A 68 -5.73 -10.21 2.69
N GLN A 69 -5.30 -9.01 2.34
CA GLN A 69 -6.19 -7.89 2.09
C GLN A 69 -5.89 -7.27 0.73
N SER A 70 -6.95 -6.90 0.00
CA SER A 70 -6.85 -6.24 -1.29
C SER A 70 -6.60 -4.75 -1.12
N TRP A 71 -5.65 -4.24 -1.89
CA TRP A 71 -5.31 -2.84 -2.02
C TRP A 71 -5.53 -2.38 -3.47
N ILE A 72 -6.13 -1.22 -3.65
CA ILE A 72 -6.39 -0.61 -4.94
C ILE A 72 -5.33 0.47 -5.16
N LEU A 73 -4.58 0.33 -6.22
CA LEU A 73 -3.59 1.28 -6.67
C LEU A 73 -4.21 2.19 -7.72
N ARG A 74 -4.08 3.50 -7.53
CA ARG A 74 -4.50 4.51 -8.52
C ARG A 74 -3.37 5.47 -8.83
N GLN A 75 -3.27 5.85 -10.09
CA GLN A 75 -2.32 6.86 -10.51
C GLN A 75 -2.93 8.25 -10.26
N THR A 76 -2.12 9.12 -9.69
CA THR A 76 -2.41 10.54 -9.45
C THR A 76 -1.27 11.37 -10.01
N ASP A 77 -1.43 12.70 -10.04
CA ASP A 77 -0.36 13.61 -10.47
C ASP A 77 0.88 13.55 -9.55
N GLU A 78 0.72 13.08 -8.31
CA GLU A 78 1.77 12.99 -7.30
C GLU A 78 2.40 11.59 -7.17
N GLY A 79 1.90 10.59 -7.91
CA GLY A 79 2.39 9.20 -7.85
C GLY A 79 1.26 8.17 -7.75
N ILE A 80 1.55 7.01 -7.17
CA ILE A 80 0.56 5.92 -7.02
C ILE A 80 -0.03 5.94 -5.61
N THR A 81 -1.32 6.22 -5.47
CA THR A 81 -2.01 6.10 -4.18
C THR A 81 -2.32 4.63 -3.88
N ILE A 82 -2.35 4.29 -2.59
CA ILE A 82 -2.66 2.95 -2.11
C ILE A 82 -3.95 3.05 -1.28
N GLY A 83 -5.05 2.56 -1.84
CA GLY A 83 -6.38 2.60 -1.26
C GLY A 83 -6.90 1.22 -0.86
N GLN A 84 -7.91 1.15 0.00
CA GLN A 84 -8.70 -0.05 0.26
C GLN A 84 -10.18 0.32 0.32
N ILE A 85 -11.03 -0.39 -0.44
CA ILE A 85 -12.49 -0.24 -0.34
C ILE A 85 -13.03 -1.13 0.78
N TRP A 86 -13.94 -0.57 1.56
CA TRP A 86 -14.70 -1.24 2.60
C TRP A 86 -16.20 -1.00 2.40
N GLN A 87 -16.99 -2.05 2.59
CA GLN A 87 -18.46 -2.01 2.50
C GLN A 87 -18.98 -1.27 1.24
N GLY A 88 -18.26 -1.42 0.13
CA GLY A 88 -18.64 -0.90 -1.19
C GLY A 88 -18.70 0.63 -1.32
N SER A 89 -18.33 1.40 -0.29
CA SER A 89 -18.52 2.86 -0.30
C SER A 89 -17.48 3.66 0.46
N ILE A 90 -16.78 3.06 1.44
CA ILE A 90 -15.75 3.77 2.22
C ILE A 90 -14.39 3.38 1.68
N GLU A 91 -13.60 4.37 1.30
CA GLU A 91 -12.23 4.16 0.85
C GLU A 91 -11.23 4.72 1.85
N TYR A 92 -10.20 3.91 2.11
CA TYR A 92 -9.15 4.17 3.07
C TYR A 92 -7.83 4.32 2.33
N PHE A 93 -7.10 5.43 2.53
CA PHE A 93 -5.82 5.64 1.85
C PHE A 93 -4.63 5.54 2.80
N TRP A 94 -3.61 4.81 2.40
CA TRP A 94 -2.36 4.75 3.13
C TRP A 94 -1.63 6.08 3.04
N SER A 95 -1.41 6.71 4.19
CA SER A 95 -0.64 7.94 4.35
C SER A 95 0.37 7.81 5.50
N LEU A 96 1.27 8.79 5.59
CA LEU A 96 2.13 9.00 6.75
C LEU A 96 1.57 10.14 7.59
N ARG A 97 1.64 9.99 8.92
CA ARG A 97 1.39 11.09 9.86
C ARG A 97 2.74 11.57 10.39
N LEU A 98 2.96 12.88 10.36
CA LEU A 98 4.22 13.52 10.73
C LEU A 98 4.68 13.24 12.18
N ASP A 99 3.77 12.78 13.04
CA ASP A 99 4.05 12.57 14.48
C ASP A 99 4.13 11.09 14.91
N ASP A 100 3.73 10.11 14.09
CA ASP A 100 3.52 8.74 14.60
C ASP A 100 3.63 7.61 13.55
N ASP A 101 4.47 7.77 12.51
CA ASP A 101 4.95 6.75 11.52
C ASP A 101 3.94 5.76 10.89
N LYS A 102 2.64 5.82 11.21
CA LYS A 102 1.68 4.75 11.04
C LYS A 102 0.25 5.31 11.03
N ALA A 103 -0.26 5.84 9.90
CA ALA A 103 -1.70 6.14 9.83
C ALA A 103 -2.32 6.22 8.44
N ILE A 104 -3.38 5.44 8.22
CA ILE A 104 -4.35 5.60 7.13
C ILE A 104 -5.33 6.74 7.42
N ARG A 105 -5.58 7.60 6.43
CA ARG A 105 -6.49 8.75 6.45
C ARG A 105 -7.77 8.48 5.63
N PHE A 106 -8.88 9.08 6.06
CA PHE A 106 -10.24 8.82 5.56
C PHE A 106 -10.71 9.64 4.35
N ASP A 107 -9.98 10.68 3.90
CA ASP A 107 -10.63 11.70 3.07
C ASP A 107 -9.79 12.37 1.97
N ARG A 108 -8.51 12.01 1.76
CA ARG A 108 -7.71 12.62 0.67
C ARG A 108 -6.73 11.66 0.00
N GLU A 109 -6.95 11.41 -1.28
CA GLU A 109 -5.96 10.95 -2.28
C GLU A 109 -4.81 11.97 -2.37
N SER A 110 -3.91 11.99 -1.39
CA SER A 110 -2.92 13.07 -1.25
C SER A 110 -1.51 12.56 -1.00
N MET A 111 -1.29 11.25 -1.14
CA MET A 111 0.03 10.66 -0.92
C MET A 111 0.38 9.66 -2.01
N GLY A 112 1.25 10.09 -2.92
CA GLY A 112 1.81 9.25 -3.96
C GLY A 112 2.96 8.39 -3.44
N TRP A 113 2.81 7.09 -3.54
CA TRP A 113 3.83 6.10 -3.23
C TRP A 113 4.61 5.70 -4.49
N VAL A 114 5.85 5.32 -4.29
CA VAL A 114 6.77 4.82 -5.32
C VAL A 114 6.99 3.33 -5.10
N PHE A 115 6.89 2.57 -6.19
CA PHE A 115 7.14 1.13 -6.23
C PHE A 115 8.41 0.87 -7.03
N GLU A 116 9.50 0.57 -6.34
CA GLU A 116 10.78 0.22 -6.96
C GLU A 116 10.91 -1.28 -7.02
N ARG A 117 11.04 -1.84 -8.22
CA ARG A 117 11.22 -3.28 -8.38
C ARG A 117 12.57 -3.69 -7.77
N ALA A 118 12.56 -4.63 -6.84
CA ALA A 118 13.79 -5.13 -6.23
C ALA A 118 14.56 -5.99 -7.25
N PRO A 119 15.90 -5.86 -7.33
CA PRO A 119 16.71 -6.80 -8.09
C PRO A 119 16.62 -8.19 -7.44
N TYR A 120 16.51 -9.21 -8.28
CA TYR A 120 16.48 -10.63 -7.87
C TYR A 120 17.77 -11.06 -7.18
#